data_AF-A0A954A9T5-F1
#
_entry.id   AF-A0A954A9T5-F1
#
_cell.length_a   1.000
_cell.length_b   1.000
_cell.length_c   1.000
_cell.angle_alpha   90.00
_cell.angle_beta   90.00
_cell.angle_gamma   90.00
#
_symmetry.space_group_name_H-M   'P 1'
#
loop_
_entity.id
_entity.type
_entity.pdbx_description
1 polymer ?
#
loop_
_entity_poly.entity_id
_entity_poly.type
_entity_poly.pdbx_seq_one_letter_code
_entity_poly.pdbx_strand_id
1 'polypeptide(L)'
;MDSALPAPRSNDAPAPIAEFRASPGVHPPGVPREARIFVNRHLRMSRIGAVGFDLDYTLANYRVRELDELAFRLTREKLVEKRGYPAEILSFALDSAFVRRGLVLDTRRGNLLKMDYHNYVVRASHGTRPISSEERKGIYRTRRLRTSAEAYVSVDTHFHLPEVYLYLLLVDFFEDLRRPTDFHQMYKDVRAMIDEAHADGSIKREIVRDPGRFLEVDPYLPQFLASLRAEGKTVFLLTNSEYYYTDVLLTHLLPAGDTGSWRDYFDLVVVDAKKPGFFTGGGRPEKWIERGPGTPVRSGGEVEGFEREIGFQGDRILYW
;
A
#
# COMPACT_ATOMS: atom_id res chain seq x y z
N MET A 1 59.75 -17.30 5.70
CA MET A 1 59.37 -18.15 4.55
C MET A 1 58.02 -18.76 4.90
N ASP A 2 57.01 -17.90 5.00
CA ASP A 2 56.04 -17.57 3.93
C ASP A 2 55.24 -18.80 3.48
N SER A 3 54.04 -18.94 4.05
CA SER A 3 52.93 -19.57 3.35
C SER A 3 51.70 -18.69 3.54
N ALA A 4 51.59 -17.68 2.66
CA ALA A 4 50.41 -16.87 2.50
C ALA A 4 49.21 -17.75 2.08
N LEU A 5 48.07 -17.56 2.74
CA LEU A 5 46.78 -18.08 2.30
C LEU A 5 46.38 -17.41 0.98
N PRO A 6 45.75 -18.13 0.04
CA PRO A 6 45.40 -17.57 -1.26
C PRO A 6 44.30 -16.50 -1.09
N ALA A 7 44.48 -15.38 -1.80
CA ALA A 7 43.49 -14.32 -1.90
C ALA A 7 42.18 -14.84 -2.55
N PRO A 8 41.00 -14.45 -2.05
CA PRO A 8 39.75 -14.78 -2.71
C PRO A 8 39.68 -14.05 -4.06
N ARG A 9 39.49 -14.83 -5.12
CA ARG A 9 39.31 -14.34 -6.49
C ARG A 9 37.90 -13.77 -6.65
N SER A 10 37.86 -12.50 -7.06
CA SER A 10 36.91 -11.84 -7.98
C SER A 10 35.42 -12.17 -7.91
N ASN A 11 34.62 -11.14 -7.60
CA ASN A 11 33.31 -10.80 -8.19
C ASN A 11 32.47 -11.96 -8.76
N ASP A 12 31.70 -12.62 -7.90
CA ASP A 12 30.44 -13.23 -8.30
C ASP A 12 29.29 -12.29 -7.91
N ALA A 13 29.24 -11.12 -8.56
CA ALA A 13 27.98 -10.41 -8.70
C ALA A 13 27.16 -11.14 -9.77
N PRO A 14 25.85 -11.37 -9.59
CA PRO A 14 25.02 -11.89 -10.67
C PRO A 14 25.16 -10.95 -11.88
N ALA A 15 25.52 -11.52 -13.03
CA ALA A 15 25.92 -10.78 -14.21
C ALA A 15 24.86 -9.72 -14.60
N PRO A 16 25.25 -8.47 -14.93
CA PRO A 16 24.31 -7.44 -15.31
C PRO A 16 23.71 -7.76 -16.68
N ILE A 17 22.40 -8.04 -16.75
CA ILE A 17 21.51 -7.91 -17.92
C ILE A 17 22.17 -8.24 -19.28
N ALA A 18 23.01 -9.28 -19.34
CA ALA A 18 23.70 -9.67 -20.56
C ALA A 18 22.86 -10.67 -21.37
N GLU A 19 21.91 -11.35 -20.72
CA GLU A 19 21.03 -12.36 -21.34
C GLU A 19 19.97 -11.79 -22.29
N PHE A 20 19.82 -10.47 -22.39
CA PHE A 20 18.86 -9.83 -23.32
C PHE A 20 19.46 -9.34 -24.64
N ARG A 21 20.73 -9.65 -24.94
CA ARG A 21 21.25 -9.47 -26.31
C ARG A 21 20.88 -10.69 -27.15
N ALA A 22 19.71 -10.62 -27.77
CA ALA A 22 19.25 -11.63 -28.72
C ALA A 22 20.32 -11.86 -29.81
N SER A 23 20.73 -13.12 -29.95
CA SER A 23 21.40 -13.58 -31.16
C SER A 23 20.41 -13.49 -32.34
N PRO A 24 20.82 -13.04 -33.54
CA PRO A 24 19.91 -12.92 -34.66
C PRO A 24 19.34 -14.31 -35.00
N GLY A 25 18.03 -14.49 -34.82
CA GLY A 25 17.30 -15.71 -35.19
C GLY A 25 16.64 -16.51 -34.06
N VAL A 26 16.87 -16.15 -32.78
CA VAL A 26 16.19 -16.79 -31.64
C VAL A 26 15.34 -15.73 -30.94
N HIS A 27 14.01 -15.84 -31.04
CA HIS A 27 13.13 -15.04 -30.20
C HIS A 27 13.31 -15.51 -28.75
N PRO A 28 13.82 -14.66 -27.84
CA PRO A 28 13.89 -15.05 -26.43
C PRO A 28 12.47 -15.36 -25.94
N PRO A 29 12.28 -16.31 -25.02
CA PRO A 29 11.02 -16.42 -24.29
C PRO A 29 10.74 -15.02 -23.72
N GLY A 30 9.64 -14.40 -24.15
CA GLY A 30 9.31 -13.05 -23.71
C GLY A 30 9.26 -12.99 -22.18
N VAL A 31 9.59 -11.83 -21.60
CA VAL A 31 9.52 -11.59 -20.16
C VAL A 31 8.20 -12.18 -19.59
N PRO A 32 8.22 -13.01 -18.54
CA PRO A 32 7.00 -13.55 -17.93
C PRO A 32 6.01 -12.45 -17.57
N ARG A 33 4.70 -12.72 -17.63
CA ARG A 33 3.67 -11.66 -17.50
C ARG A 33 3.81 -10.90 -16.17
N GLU A 34 4.11 -11.64 -15.11
CA GLU A 34 4.38 -11.19 -13.76
C GLU A 34 5.63 -10.30 -13.63
N ALA A 35 6.58 -10.41 -14.56
CA ALA A 35 7.79 -9.61 -14.62
C ALA A 35 7.73 -8.47 -15.65
N ARG A 36 6.58 -8.25 -16.32
CA ARG A 36 6.42 -7.20 -17.34
C ARG A 36 6.07 -5.86 -16.71
N ILE A 37 6.64 -4.80 -17.28
CA ILE A 37 6.15 -3.44 -17.12
C ILE A 37 5.10 -3.17 -18.20
N PHE A 38 3.86 -2.92 -17.79
CA PHE A 38 2.77 -2.57 -18.71
C PHE A 38 2.78 -1.07 -19.02
N VAL A 39 2.56 -0.72 -20.28
CA VAL A 39 2.67 0.66 -20.77
C VAL A 39 1.31 1.17 -21.20
N ASN A 40 0.77 2.15 -20.45
CA ASN A 40 -0.44 2.88 -20.85
C ASN A 40 -0.12 4.11 -21.71
N ARG A 41 1.02 4.77 -21.44
CA ARG A 41 1.49 5.98 -22.12
C ARG A 41 2.99 5.89 -22.35
N HIS A 42 3.48 6.47 -23.45
CA HIS A 42 4.91 6.49 -23.74
C HIS A 42 5.68 7.27 -22.66
N LEU A 43 6.72 6.65 -22.13
CA LEU A 43 7.64 7.25 -21.16
C LEU A 43 9.08 6.96 -21.59
N ARG A 44 9.90 8.00 -21.72
CA ARG A 44 11.32 7.88 -22.09
C ARG A 44 12.19 7.98 -20.83
N MET A 45 12.64 6.84 -20.30
CA MET A 45 13.48 6.79 -19.08
C MET A 45 14.76 7.63 -19.17
N SER A 46 15.29 7.84 -20.39
CA SER A 46 16.45 8.72 -20.61
C SER A 46 16.18 10.21 -20.33
N ARG A 47 14.92 10.66 -20.33
CA ARG A 47 14.53 12.05 -20.00
C ARG A 47 14.27 12.27 -18.52
N ILE A 48 13.97 11.20 -17.79
CA ILE A 48 13.74 11.24 -16.35
C ILE A 48 15.06 11.55 -15.65
N GLY A 49 15.08 12.61 -14.85
CA GLY A 49 16.22 13.00 -14.04
C GLY A 49 16.14 12.49 -12.61
N ALA A 50 14.92 12.41 -12.06
CA ALA A 50 14.68 11.90 -10.71
C ALA A 50 13.61 10.80 -10.69
N VAL A 51 13.82 9.80 -9.85
CA VAL A 51 12.87 8.73 -9.56
C VAL A 51 12.55 8.73 -8.08
N GLY A 52 11.27 8.93 -7.77
CA GLY A 52 10.76 8.93 -6.41
C GLY A 52 9.92 7.71 -6.13
N PHE A 53 9.93 7.28 -4.87
CA PHE A 53 9.14 6.16 -4.40
C PHE A 53 8.32 6.53 -3.17
N ASP A 54 7.07 6.07 -3.11
CA ASP A 54 6.39 5.85 -1.83
C ASP A 54 7.06 4.72 -1.04
N LEU A 55 6.80 4.66 0.27
CA LEU A 55 7.23 3.54 1.11
C LEU A 55 6.19 2.43 1.10
N ASP A 56 5.05 2.69 1.76
CA ASP A 56 4.03 1.70 2.05
C ASP A 56 3.36 1.21 0.75
N TYR A 57 3.36 -0.11 0.51
CA TYR A 57 2.86 -0.76 -0.70
C TYR A 57 3.59 -0.40 -2.00
N THR A 58 4.78 0.21 -1.91
CA THR A 58 5.64 0.48 -3.08
C THR A 58 7.02 -0.12 -2.90
N LEU A 59 7.81 0.37 -1.93
CA LEU A 59 9.07 -0.29 -1.54
C LEU A 59 8.84 -1.36 -0.46
N ALA A 60 7.94 -1.06 0.48
CA ALA A 60 7.53 -1.99 1.53
C ALA A 60 6.34 -2.82 1.04
N ASN A 61 6.64 -4.00 0.50
CA ASN A 61 5.64 -4.99 0.14
C ASN A 61 5.18 -5.73 1.39
N TYR A 62 3.91 -5.55 1.76
CA TYR A 62 3.33 -6.20 2.92
C TYR A 62 2.79 -7.59 2.56
N ARG A 63 2.99 -8.55 3.47
CA ARG A 63 2.25 -9.81 3.46
C ARG A 63 0.80 -9.51 3.82
N VAL A 64 -0.04 -9.44 2.78
CA VAL A 64 -1.41 -8.91 2.86
C VAL A 64 -2.24 -9.64 3.91
N ARG A 65 -2.09 -10.97 4.02
CA ARG A 65 -2.87 -11.77 4.96
C ARG A 65 -2.58 -11.38 6.41
N GLU A 66 -1.31 -11.28 6.78
CA GLU A 66 -0.86 -10.97 8.14
C GLU A 66 -1.26 -9.56 8.53
N LEU A 67 -1.15 -8.62 7.59
CA LEU A 67 -1.57 -7.23 7.80
C LEU A 67 -3.09 -7.10 7.92
N ASP A 68 -3.86 -7.78 7.06
CA ASP A 68 -5.31 -7.76 7.11
C ASP A 68 -5.84 -8.41 8.39
N GLU A 69 -5.26 -9.54 8.82
CA GLU A 69 -5.59 -10.19 10.09
C GLU A 69 -5.32 -9.26 11.28
N LEU A 70 -4.21 -8.53 11.26
CA LEU A 70 -3.87 -7.53 12.27
C LEU A 70 -4.87 -6.37 12.29
N ALA A 71 -5.16 -5.76 11.14
CA ALA A 71 -6.09 -4.64 11.03
C ALA A 71 -7.51 -5.06 11.44
N PHE A 72 -7.97 -6.23 11.00
CA PHE A 72 -9.25 -6.82 11.37
C PHE A 72 -9.36 -7.00 12.89
N ARG A 73 -8.34 -7.62 13.50
CA ARG A 73 -8.31 -7.88 14.95
C ARG A 73 -8.32 -6.59 15.78
N LEU A 74 -7.48 -5.62 15.44
CA LEU A 74 -7.42 -4.36 16.17
C LEU A 74 -8.72 -3.54 16.03
N THR A 75 -9.35 -3.61 14.85
CA THR A 75 -10.61 -2.88 14.60
C THR A 75 -11.74 -3.45 15.43
N ARG A 76 -11.91 -4.79 15.50
CA ARG A 76 -12.95 -5.40 16.34
C ARG A 76 -12.72 -5.18 17.84
N GLU A 77 -11.46 -5.21 18.30
CA GLU A 77 -11.10 -4.88 19.69
C GLU A 77 -11.55 -3.45 20.05
N LYS A 78 -11.23 -2.48 19.18
CA LYS A 78 -11.63 -1.08 19.37
C LYS A 78 -13.14 -0.85 19.28
N LEU A 79 -13.86 -1.57 18.42
CA LEU A 79 -15.32 -1.50 18.37
C LEU A 79 -15.95 -1.91 19.71
N VAL A 80 -15.44 -2.96 20.36
CA VAL A 80 -15.91 -3.35 21.70
C VAL A 80 -15.53 -2.29 22.73
N GLU A 81 -14.26 -1.90 22.78
CA GLU A 81 -13.72 -1.02 23.83
C GLU A 81 -14.26 0.41 23.77
N LYS A 82 -14.41 0.97 22.56
CA LYS A 82 -14.69 2.41 22.36
C LYS A 82 -16.09 2.70 21.83
N ARG A 83 -16.73 1.74 21.17
CA ARG A 83 -18.09 1.89 20.63
C ARG A 83 -19.14 1.03 21.35
N GLY A 84 -18.72 0.19 22.30
CA GLY A 84 -19.62 -0.63 23.10
C GLY A 84 -20.29 -1.76 22.31
N TYR A 85 -19.65 -2.23 21.23
CA TYR A 85 -20.16 -3.38 20.48
C TYR A 85 -20.07 -4.66 21.35
N PRO A 86 -20.96 -5.66 21.14
CA PRO A 86 -20.97 -6.88 21.93
C PRO A 86 -19.64 -7.66 21.85
N ALA A 87 -19.17 -8.23 22.96
CA ALA A 87 -17.87 -8.91 23.02
C ALA A 87 -17.80 -10.15 22.10
N GLU A 88 -18.95 -10.70 21.70
CA GLU A 88 -19.10 -11.81 20.76
C GLU A 88 -18.40 -11.54 19.42
N ILE A 89 -18.30 -10.27 18.99
CA ILE A 89 -17.62 -9.92 17.72
C ILE A 89 -16.11 -10.20 17.75
N LEU A 90 -15.52 -10.36 18.95
CA LEU A 90 -14.10 -10.75 19.08
C LEU A 90 -13.84 -12.17 18.57
N SER A 91 -14.88 -12.99 18.46
CA SER A 91 -14.80 -14.35 17.92
C SER A 91 -14.82 -14.41 16.39
N PHE A 92 -15.15 -13.30 15.71
CA PHE A 92 -15.21 -13.26 14.24
C PHE A 92 -13.88 -13.61 13.61
N ALA A 93 -13.89 -14.37 12.51
CA ALA A 93 -12.68 -14.71 11.77
C ALA A 93 -12.68 -14.02 10.41
N LEU A 94 -11.51 -13.54 9.98
CA LEU A 94 -11.34 -12.94 8.66
C LEU A 94 -11.27 -14.03 7.57
N ASP A 95 -12.05 -13.84 6.50
CA ASP A 95 -11.85 -14.51 5.22
C ASP A 95 -11.38 -13.46 4.19
N SER A 96 -10.09 -13.40 3.96
CA SER A 96 -9.48 -12.43 3.03
C SER A 96 -9.83 -12.70 1.56
N ALA A 97 -10.40 -13.85 1.23
CA ALA A 97 -10.79 -14.18 -0.15
C ALA A 97 -12.20 -13.67 -0.51
N PHE A 98 -13.03 -13.34 0.49
CA PHE A 98 -14.44 -12.97 0.30
C PHE A 98 -14.60 -11.62 -0.40
N VAL A 99 -13.91 -10.59 0.10
CA VAL A 99 -13.97 -9.23 -0.45
C VAL A 99 -12.82 -9.03 -1.43
N ARG A 100 -13.11 -8.42 -2.59
CA ARG A 100 -12.10 -8.06 -3.59
C ARG A 100 -12.20 -6.60 -3.95
N ARG A 101 -11.09 -6.02 -4.40
CA ARG A 101 -11.04 -4.65 -4.91
C ARG A 101 -12.00 -4.45 -6.10
N GLY A 102 -12.63 -3.27 -6.17
CA GLY A 102 -13.59 -2.92 -7.21
C GLY A 102 -15.00 -3.47 -6.96
N LEU A 103 -15.33 -3.73 -5.70
CA LEU A 103 -16.70 -3.91 -5.20
C LEU A 103 -17.23 -2.57 -4.66
N VAL A 104 -18.55 -2.50 -4.43
CA VAL A 104 -19.21 -1.32 -3.85
C VAL A 104 -20.07 -1.75 -2.69
N LEU A 105 -19.94 -1.05 -1.56
CA LEU A 105 -20.78 -1.26 -0.38
C LEU A 105 -21.99 -0.33 -0.43
N ASP A 106 -23.21 -0.87 -0.32
CA ASP A 106 -24.44 -0.12 -0.07
C ASP A 106 -24.72 -0.09 1.43
N THR A 107 -24.18 0.93 2.09
CA THR A 107 -24.24 1.09 3.54
C THR A 107 -25.65 1.37 4.07
N ARG A 108 -26.59 1.78 3.20
CA ARG A 108 -28.01 1.92 3.60
C ARG A 108 -28.68 0.58 3.84
N ARG A 109 -28.20 -0.46 3.16
CA ARG A 109 -28.84 -1.78 3.15
C ARG A 109 -27.97 -2.90 3.69
N GLY A 110 -26.71 -2.63 4.07
CA GLY A 110 -25.80 -3.69 4.49
C GLY A 110 -25.38 -4.62 3.35
N ASN A 111 -25.37 -4.14 2.11
CA ASN A 111 -25.13 -4.99 0.94
C ASN A 111 -23.76 -4.75 0.30
N LEU A 112 -23.10 -5.83 -0.16
CA LEU A 112 -21.91 -5.76 -1.01
C LEU A 112 -22.28 -6.02 -2.46
N LEU A 113 -21.82 -5.17 -3.37
CA LEU A 113 -22.23 -5.16 -4.77
C LEU A 113 -21.05 -5.39 -5.71
N LYS A 114 -21.25 -6.28 -6.69
CA LYS A 114 -20.43 -6.31 -7.91
C LYS A 114 -21.20 -5.65 -9.03
N MET A 115 -20.60 -4.65 -9.65
CA MET A 115 -21.17 -3.97 -10.82
C MET A 115 -20.42 -4.34 -12.11
N ASP A 116 -21.10 -4.20 -13.24
CA ASP A 116 -20.48 -4.19 -14.56
C ASP A 116 -19.93 -2.80 -14.93
N TYR A 117 -19.32 -2.70 -16.11
CA TYR A 117 -18.76 -1.45 -16.64
C TYR A 117 -19.81 -0.32 -16.82
N HIS A 118 -21.10 -0.67 -16.94
CA HIS A 118 -22.20 0.29 -17.11
C HIS A 118 -22.86 0.65 -15.76
N ASN A 119 -22.33 0.19 -14.62
CA ASN A 119 -22.85 0.34 -13.26
C ASN A 119 -24.20 -0.36 -13.03
N TYR A 120 -24.45 -1.50 -13.67
CA TYR A 120 -25.52 -2.41 -13.27
C TYR A 120 -25.01 -3.42 -12.24
N VAL A 121 -25.80 -3.67 -11.20
CA VAL A 121 -25.47 -4.69 -10.19
C VAL A 121 -25.59 -6.07 -10.82
N VAL A 122 -24.46 -6.78 -10.98
CA VAL A 122 -24.39 -8.13 -11.55
C VAL A 122 -24.40 -9.23 -10.48
N ARG A 123 -23.92 -8.94 -9.28
CA ARG A 123 -24.00 -9.81 -8.09
C ARG A 123 -24.15 -8.95 -6.84
N ALA A 124 -24.78 -9.49 -5.81
CA ALA A 124 -24.88 -8.83 -4.52
C ALA A 124 -24.91 -9.84 -3.38
N SER A 125 -24.47 -9.44 -2.19
CA SER A 125 -24.72 -10.12 -0.92
C SER A 125 -25.32 -9.13 0.08
N HIS A 126 -26.12 -9.63 1.02
CA HIS A 126 -26.54 -8.92 2.23
C HIS A 126 -25.73 -9.51 3.39
N GLY A 127 -24.90 -8.71 4.04
CA GLY A 127 -23.80 -9.24 4.83
C GLY A 127 -22.99 -10.24 4.00
N THR A 128 -22.77 -11.45 4.52
CA THR A 128 -22.10 -12.53 3.76
C THR A 128 -23.05 -13.39 2.94
N ARG A 129 -24.37 -13.24 3.11
CA ARG A 129 -25.38 -14.05 2.42
C ARG A 129 -25.61 -13.58 0.97
N PRO A 130 -25.46 -14.45 -0.04
CA PRO A 130 -25.74 -14.09 -1.43
C PRO A 130 -27.20 -13.67 -1.64
N ILE A 131 -27.42 -12.58 -2.38
CA ILE A 131 -28.76 -12.13 -2.80
C ILE A 131 -29.11 -12.79 -4.13
N SER A 132 -30.31 -13.37 -4.20
CA SER A 132 -30.79 -14.03 -5.43
C SER A 132 -30.95 -13.03 -6.58
N SER A 133 -30.95 -13.52 -7.83
CA SER A 133 -31.14 -12.62 -8.96
C SER A 133 -32.50 -11.90 -8.94
N GLU A 134 -33.55 -12.54 -8.42
CA GLU A 134 -34.89 -11.95 -8.33
C GLU A 134 -34.93 -10.84 -7.28
N GLU A 135 -34.47 -11.14 -6.07
CA GLU A 135 -34.39 -10.19 -4.96
C GLU A 135 -33.51 -8.98 -5.32
N ARG A 136 -32.33 -9.22 -5.91
CA ARG A 136 -31.43 -8.15 -6.40
C ARG A 136 -32.14 -7.24 -7.40
N LYS A 137 -32.91 -7.80 -8.35
CA LYS A 137 -33.68 -6.99 -9.32
C LYS A 137 -34.77 -6.19 -8.63
N GLY A 138 -35.40 -6.74 -7.58
CA GLY A 138 -36.34 -6.01 -6.73
C GLY A 138 -35.70 -4.83 -6.00
N ILE A 139 -34.51 -5.03 -5.41
CA ILE A 139 -33.80 -4.01 -4.62
C ILE A 139 -33.20 -2.91 -5.50
N TYR A 140 -32.39 -3.29 -6.49
CA TYR A 140 -31.58 -2.35 -7.26
C TYR A 140 -32.24 -1.88 -8.56
N ARG A 141 -33.38 -2.48 -8.94
CA ARG A 141 -34.05 -2.31 -10.24
C ARG A 141 -33.10 -2.65 -11.40
N THR A 142 -33.62 -2.76 -12.62
CA THR A 142 -32.80 -2.90 -13.83
C THR A 142 -32.21 -1.56 -14.30
N ARG A 143 -31.94 -0.63 -13.37
CA ARG A 143 -31.45 0.72 -13.68
C ARG A 143 -30.02 0.89 -13.19
N ARG A 144 -29.31 1.78 -13.88
CA ARG A 144 -27.94 2.17 -13.54
C ARG A 144 -27.88 2.75 -12.13
N LEU A 145 -26.96 2.26 -11.31
CA LEU A 145 -26.67 2.86 -10.01
C LEU A 145 -25.80 4.11 -10.16
N ARG A 146 -26.16 5.15 -9.39
CA ARG A 146 -25.34 6.34 -9.19
C ARG A 146 -24.52 6.14 -7.91
N THR A 147 -23.29 5.69 -8.06
CA THR A 147 -22.36 5.44 -6.93
C THR A 147 -21.83 6.71 -6.27
N SER A 148 -22.14 7.89 -6.80
CA SER A 148 -21.74 9.17 -6.22
C SER A 148 -22.55 9.59 -4.99
N ALA A 149 -23.51 8.76 -4.54
CA ALA A 149 -24.29 9.06 -3.34
C ALA A 149 -23.52 8.60 -2.09
N GLU A 150 -23.61 9.35 -0.99
CA GLU A 150 -22.90 9.14 0.28
C GLU A 150 -23.03 7.71 0.86
N ALA A 151 -24.07 6.98 0.49
CA ALA A 151 -24.31 5.62 0.95
C ALA A 151 -23.54 4.53 0.19
N TYR A 152 -23.02 4.83 -0.99
CA TYR A 152 -22.25 3.88 -1.78
C TYR A 152 -20.76 4.13 -1.57
N VAL A 153 -20.05 3.11 -1.09
CA VAL A 153 -18.61 3.22 -0.81
C VAL A 153 -17.85 2.27 -1.72
N SER A 154 -16.96 2.80 -2.54
CA SER A 154 -16.09 2.00 -3.39
C SER A 154 -14.98 1.34 -2.58
N VAL A 155 -14.78 0.04 -2.80
CA VAL A 155 -13.71 -0.74 -2.16
C VAL A 155 -12.47 -0.69 -3.06
N ASP A 156 -11.73 0.41 -2.97
CA ASP A 156 -10.66 0.74 -3.92
C ASP A 156 -9.25 0.70 -3.33
N THR A 157 -9.09 0.51 -2.02
CA THR A 157 -7.78 0.39 -1.37
C THR A 157 -7.64 -0.96 -0.66
N HIS A 158 -6.41 -1.48 -0.54
CA HIS A 158 -6.16 -2.75 0.15
C HIS A 158 -6.52 -2.66 1.64
N PHE A 159 -6.30 -1.50 2.26
CA PHE A 159 -6.70 -1.23 3.65
C PHE A 159 -8.20 -1.36 3.91
N HIS A 160 -9.05 -1.32 2.87
CA HIS A 160 -10.51 -1.43 3.01
C HIS A 160 -11.01 -2.86 3.08
N LEU A 161 -10.23 -3.87 2.67
CA LEU A 161 -10.72 -5.24 2.57
C LEU A 161 -11.11 -5.84 3.95
N PRO A 162 -10.25 -5.81 4.99
CA PRO A 162 -10.62 -6.32 6.30
C PRO A 162 -11.75 -5.49 6.94
N GLU A 163 -11.78 -4.18 6.70
CA GLU A 163 -12.84 -3.27 7.15
C GLU A 163 -14.21 -3.68 6.61
N VAL A 164 -14.31 -3.86 5.30
CA VAL A 164 -15.54 -4.24 4.62
C VAL A 164 -15.99 -5.61 5.05
N TYR A 165 -15.09 -6.58 5.18
CA TYR A 165 -15.49 -7.91 5.62
C TYR A 165 -16.00 -7.91 7.07
N LEU A 166 -15.34 -7.19 7.98
CA LEU A 166 -15.82 -7.01 9.35
C LEU A 166 -17.22 -6.39 9.39
N TYR A 167 -17.46 -5.38 8.56
CA TYR A 167 -18.78 -4.79 8.42
C TYR A 167 -19.84 -5.80 7.99
N LEU A 168 -19.55 -6.68 7.03
CA LEU A 168 -20.51 -7.69 6.56
C LEU A 168 -20.83 -8.73 7.65
N LEU A 169 -19.84 -9.14 8.44
CA LEU A 169 -20.08 -10.02 9.60
C LEU A 169 -20.94 -9.35 10.66
N LEU A 170 -20.77 -8.04 10.87
CA LEU A 170 -21.64 -7.28 11.77
C LEU A 170 -23.07 -7.20 11.25
N VAL A 171 -23.27 -7.04 9.93
CA VAL A 171 -24.61 -7.10 9.31
C VAL A 171 -25.27 -8.44 9.64
N ASP A 172 -24.60 -9.55 9.34
CA ASP A 172 -25.13 -10.90 9.62
C ASP A 172 -25.48 -11.07 11.11
N PHE A 173 -24.55 -10.70 12.00
CA PHE A 173 -24.71 -10.85 13.44
C PHE A 173 -25.91 -10.05 13.99
N PHE A 174 -26.08 -8.80 13.57
CA PHE A 174 -27.19 -7.98 14.07
C PHE A 174 -28.55 -8.34 13.43
N GLU A 175 -28.56 -8.82 12.19
CA GLU A 175 -29.76 -9.40 11.58
C GLU A 175 -30.22 -10.66 12.33
N ASP A 176 -29.29 -11.56 12.68
CA ASP A 176 -29.59 -12.79 13.42
C ASP A 176 -30.18 -12.48 14.82
N LEU A 177 -29.70 -11.42 15.47
CA LEU A 177 -30.25 -10.93 16.73
C LEU A 177 -31.60 -10.19 16.58
N ARG A 178 -32.09 -9.99 15.36
CA ARG A 178 -33.32 -9.25 15.03
C ARG A 178 -33.37 -7.86 15.66
N ARG A 179 -32.22 -7.20 15.77
CA ARG A 179 -32.13 -5.83 16.32
C ARG A 179 -32.38 -4.82 15.19
N PRO A 180 -33.09 -3.71 15.46
CA PRO A 180 -33.08 -2.58 14.54
C PRO A 180 -31.64 -2.08 14.38
N THR A 181 -31.13 -2.11 13.15
CA THR A 181 -29.73 -1.77 12.87
C THR A 181 -29.65 -0.65 11.85
N ASP A 182 -28.95 0.43 12.23
CA ASP A 182 -28.51 1.44 11.28
C ASP A 182 -27.19 0.98 10.64
N PHE A 183 -27.31 0.31 9.50
CA PHE A 183 -26.17 -0.19 8.73
C PHE A 183 -25.24 0.92 8.26
N HIS A 184 -25.71 2.16 8.12
CA HIS A 184 -24.87 3.25 7.69
C HIS A 184 -24.02 3.78 8.84
N GLN A 185 -24.62 3.94 10.03
CA GLN A 185 -23.87 4.30 11.24
C GLN A 185 -22.87 3.20 11.62
N MET A 186 -23.24 1.92 11.49
CA MET A 186 -22.33 0.81 11.74
C MET A 186 -21.09 0.85 10.84
N TYR A 187 -21.26 1.16 9.55
CA TYR A 187 -20.12 1.36 8.66
C TYR A 187 -19.24 2.53 9.12
N LYS A 188 -19.85 3.65 9.53
CA LYS A 188 -19.13 4.82 10.07
C LYS A 188 -18.31 4.46 11.32
N ASP A 189 -18.84 3.63 12.20
CA ASP A 189 -18.13 3.17 13.39
C ASP A 189 -16.93 2.30 13.03
N VAL A 190 -17.12 1.30 12.16
CA VAL A 190 -16.03 0.42 11.67
C VAL A 190 -14.94 1.28 11.02
N ARG A 191 -15.33 2.21 10.14
CA ARG A 191 -14.41 3.13 9.46
C ARG A 191 -13.62 3.98 10.45
N ALA A 192 -14.29 4.53 11.46
CA ALA A 192 -13.64 5.32 12.48
C ALA A 192 -12.65 4.49 13.32
N MET A 193 -12.95 3.23 13.61
CA MET A 193 -12.06 2.37 14.41
C MET A 193 -10.83 1.90 13.64
N ILE A 194 -10.95 1.63 12.35
CA ILE A 194 -9.76 1.32 11.53
C ILE A 194 -8.89 2.57 11.31
N ASP A 195 -9.51 3.74 11.07
CA ASP A 195 -8.77 5.01 10.96
C ASP A 195 -8.05 5.32 12.29
N GLU A 196 -8.69 5.06 13.43
CA GLU A 196 -8.07 5.20 14.74
C GLU A 196 -6.92 4.22 14.98
N ALA A 197 -7.04 2.95 14.55
CA ALA A 197 -5.96 1.97 14.67
C ALA A 197 -4.69 2.34 13.87
N HIS A 198 -4.85 3.09 12.77
CA HIS A 198 -3.75 3.69 12.04
C HIS A 198 -3.21 4.94 12.75
N ALA A 199 -4.11 5.84 13.19
CA ALA A 199 -3.75 7.13 13.78
C ALA A 199 -3.09 7.00 15.16
N ASP A 200 -3.54 6.06 16.00
CA ASP A 200 -2.97 5.83 17.33
C ASP A 200 -1.71 4.94 17.31
N GLY A 201 -1.28 4.51 16.12
CA GLY A 201 -0.10 3.69 15.90
C GLY A 201 -0.23 2.22 16.30
N SER A 202 -1.42 1.71 16.63
CA SER A 202 -1.61 0.31 17.04
C SER A 202 -1.10 -0.68 15.99
N ILE A 203 -1.41 -0.44 14.71
CA ILE A 203 -0.93 -1.28 13.61
C ILE A 203 0.60 -1.15 13.48
N LYS A 204 1.13 0.08 13.46
CA LYS A 204 2.55 0.36 13.30
C LYS A 204 3.41 -0.28 14.41
N ARG A 205 2.93 -0.27 15.66
CA ARG A 205 3.64 -0.88 16.79
C ARG A 205 3.86 -2.39 16.60
N GLU A 206 2.86 -3.11 16.13
CA GLU A 206 2.97 -4.55 15.88
C GLU A 206 3.91 -4.83 14.70
N ILE A 207 3.84 -4.03 13.64
CA ILE A 207 4.75 -4.16 12.49
C ILE A 207 6.20 -3.87 12.88
N VAL A 208 6.45 -2.80 13.62
CA VAL A 208 7.81 -2.44 14.10
C VAL A 208 8.39 -3.51 15.02
N ARG A 209 7.55 -4.18 15.81
CA ARG A 209 7.99 -5.23 16.73
C ARG A 209 8.48 -6.49 16.00
N ASP A 210 7.90 -6.81 14.86
CA ASP A 210 8.24 -8.00 14.07
C ASP A 210 8.06 -7.72 12.56
N PRO A 211 8.94 -6.92 11.95
CA PRO A 211 8.77 -6.51 10.56
C PRO A 211 8.83 -7.70 9.59
N GLY A 212 9.59 -8.75 9.91
CA GLY A 212 9.72 -9.94 9.06
C GLY A 212 8.43 -10.75 8.92
N ARG A 213 7.53 -10.67 9.91
CA ARG A 213 6.19 -11.24 9.82
C ARG A 213 5.29 -10.49 8.84
N PHE A 214 5.48 -9.18 8.67
CA PHE A 214 4.58 -8.35 7.88
C PHE A 214 5.15 -7.94 6.53
N LEU A 215 6.47 -7.99 6.33
CA LEU A 215 7.13 -7.54 5.12
C LEU A 215 7.69 -8.70 4.31
N GLU A 216 7.58 -8.55 2.99
CA GLU A 216 8.28 -9.37 2.01
C GLU A 216 9.60 -8.68 1.64
N VAL A 217 10.71 -9.39 1.85
CA VAL A 217 12.03 -8.90 1.45
C VAL A 217 12.27 -9.27 -0.01
N ASP A 218 12.36 -8.26 -0.87
CA ASP A 218 12.78 -8.43 -2.26
C ASP A 218 14.32 -8.38 -2.33
N PRO A 219 15.00 -9.49 -2.69
CA PRO A 219 16.45 -9.52 -2.78
C PRO A 219 17.03 -8.61 -3.88
N TYR A 220 16.23 -8.21 -4.87
CA TYR A 220 16.68 -7.36 -5.96
C TYR A 220 16.53 -5.87 -5.68
N LEU A 221 15.77 -5.49 -4.64
CA LEU A 221 15.48 -4.10 -4.31
C LEU A 221 16.74 -3.24 -4.09
N PRO A 222 17.77 -3.69 -3.33
CA PRO A 222 19.00 -2.93 -3.16
C PRO A 222 19.72 -2.67 -4.49
N GLN A 223 19.86 -3.70 -5.32
CA GLN A 223 20.51 -3.61 -6.63
C GLN A 223 19.74 -2.69 -7.57
N PHE A 224 18.42 -2.76 -7.55
CA PHE A 224 17.56 -1.89 -8.35
C PHE A 224 17.77 -0.41 -8.01
N LEU A 225 17.71 -0.04 -6.73
CA LEU A 225 17.93 1.35 -6.30
C LEU A 225 19.36 1.83 -6.62
N ALA A 226 20.37 0.98 -6.38
CA ALA A 226 21.75 1.30 -6.72
C ALA A 226 21.94 1.51 -8.24
N SER A 227 21.27 0.71 -9.08
CA SER A 227 21.36 0.84 -10.53
C SER A 227 20.79 2.17 -11.05
N LEU A 228 19.70 2.67 -10.46
CA LEU A 228 19.13 3.97 -10.82
C LEU A 228 20.14 5.10 -10.53
N ARG A 229 20.79 5.05 -9.36
CA ARG A 229 21.82 6.02 -8.99
C ARG A 229 23.04 5.94 -9.91
N ALA A 230 23.50 4.72 -10.22
CA ALA A 230 24.64 4.50 -11.12
C ALA A 230 24.40 5.05 -12.54
N GLU A 231 23.14 5.02 -12.99
CA GLU A 231 22.68 5.63 -14.26
C GLU A 231 22.44 7.15 -14.15
N GLY A 232 22.88 7.78 -13.06
CA GLY A 232 22.82 9.22 -12.84
C GLY A 232 21.42 9.75 -12.51
N LYS A 233 20.50 8.91 -12.04
CA LYS A 233 19.19 9.36 -11.53
C LYS A 233 19.31 9.84 -10.10
N THR A 234 18.64 10.94 -9.77
CA THR A 234 18.36 11.31 -8.39
C THR A 234 17.26 10.40 -7.85
N VAL A 235 17.55 9.63 -6.80
CA VAL A 235 16.61 8.68 -6.19
C VAL A 235 16.11 9.24 -4.86
N PHE A 236 14.80 9.32 -4.65
CA PHE A 236 14.26 9.85 -3.40
C PHE A 236 13.12 9.02 -2.82
N LEU A 237 12.97 9.08 -1.50
CA LEU A 237 11.81 8.55 -0.78
C LEU A 237 10.86 9.70 -0.43
N LEU A 238 9.56 9.51 -0.66
CA LEU A 238 8.52 10.45 -0.25
C LEU A 238 7.34 9.68 0.35
N THR A 239 7.30 9.59 1.69
CA THR A 239 6.32 8.79 2.43
C THR A 239 5.47 9.63 3.39
N ASN A 240 4.22 9.21 3.61
CA ASN A 240 3.37 9.78 4.67
C ASN A 240 3.73 9.27 6.06
N SER A 241 4.49 8.19 6.15
CA SER A 241 4.91 7.59 7.42
C SER A 241 5.95 8.44 8.15
N GLU A 242 5.98 8.34 9.47
CA GLU A 242 6.95 9.04 10.32
C GLU A 242 8.32 8.38 10.23
N TYR A 243 9.35 9.12 10.65
CA TYR A 243 10.74 8.66 10.53
C TYR A 243 11.04 7.36 11.28
N TYR A 244 10.61 7.22 12.54
CA TYR A 244 10.90 6.03 13.34
C TYR A 244 10.37 4.75 12.68
N TYR A 245 9.20 4.84 12.04
CA TYR A 245 8.58 3.72 11.36
C TYR A 245 9.33 3.41 10.07
N THR A 246 9.61 4.45 9.28
CA THR A 246 10.39 4.38 8.03
C THR A 246 11.75 3.74 8.25
N ASP A 247 12.46 4.15 9.30
CA ASP A 247 13.80 3.66 9.65
C ASP A 247 13.80 2.16 9.95
N VAL A 248 12.83 1.67 10.72
CA VAL A 248 12.69 0.24 11.02
C VAL A 248 12.38 -0.57 9.75
N LEU A 249 11.44 -0.11 8.93
CA LEU A 249 11.05 -0.85 7.72
C LEU A 249 12.21 -0.90 6.73
N LEU A 250 12.87 0.22 6.47
CA LEU A 250 13.95 0.27 5.49
C LEU A 250 15.24 -0.38 6.01
N THR A 251 15.49 -0.40 7.31
CA THR A 251 16.56 -1.23 7.88
C THR A 251 16.30 -2.72 7.64
N HIS A 252 15.04 -3.15 7.69
CA HIS A 252 14.66 -4.54 7.40
C HIS A 252 14.74 -4.88 5.90
N LEU A 253 14.29 -3.98 5.02
CA LEU A 253 14.20 -4.20 3.58
C LEU A 253 15.52 -3.96 2.82
N LEU A 254 16.32 -3.01 3.30
CA LEU A 254 17.58 -2.57 2.70
C LEU A 254 18.70 -2.74 3.74
N PRO A 255 19.13 -3.98 4.02
CA PRO A 255 20.22 -4.21 4.94
C PRO A 255 21.47 -3.46 4.46
N ALA A 256 22.21 -2.91 5.42
CA ALA A 256 23.33 -2.01 5.17
C ALA A 256 24.34 -2.57 4.14
N GLY A 257 24.63 -3.87 4.13
CA GLY A 257 25.57 -4.44 3.14
C GLY A 257 26.91 -3.69 3.15
N ASP A 258 27.40 -3.26 1.98
CA ASP A 258 28.58 -2.36 1.85
C ASP A 258 28.26 -0.88 2.12
N THR A 259 26.97 -0.52 2.20
CA THR A 259 26.51 0.81 2.58
C THR A 259 26.47 0.94 4.11
N GLY A 260 26.68 2.15 4.65
CA GLY A 260 26.68 2.34 6.10
C GLY A 260 25.25 2.38 6.69
N SER A 261 24.26 2.67 5.84
CA SER A 261 22.86 2.84 6.22
C SER A 261 21.93 2.63 5.02
N TRP A 262 20.70 2.16 5.24
CA TRP A 262 19.65 2.13 4.20
C TRP A 262 19.44 3.50 3.53
N ARG A 263 19.76 4.59 4.24
CA ARG A 263 19.66 5.96 3.74
C ARG A 263 20.53 6.18 2.49
N ASP A 264 21.65 5.47 2.37
CA ASP A 264 22.63 5.64 1.29
C ASP A 264 22.09 5.17 -0.08
N TYR A 265 20.96 4.44 -0.11
CA TYR A 265 20.24 4.12 -1.35
C TYR A 265 19.44 5.31 -1.92
N PHE A 266 19.32 6.42 -1.17
CA PHE A 266 18.55 7.60 -1.55
C PHE A 266 19.43 8.85 -1.56
N ASP A 267 19.11 9.83 -2.40
CA ASP A 267 19.70 11.17 -2.40
C ASP A 267 18.94 12.13 -1.47
N LEU A 268 17.66 11.85 -1.23
CA LEU A 268 16.81 12.61 -0.32
C LEU A 268 15.70 11.74 0.24
N VAL A 269 15.39 11.91 1.52
CA VAL A 269 14.27 11.24 2.19
C VAL A 269 13.33 12.29 2.77
N VAL A 270 12.07 12.21 2.37
CA VAL A 270 10.97 13.04 2.88
C VAL A 270 9.95 12.14 3.58
N VAL A 271 9.86 12.26 4.89
CA VAL A 271 8.86 11.61 5.74
C VAL A 271 7.71 12.55 6.07
N ASP A 272 6.63 12.02 6.62
CA ASP A 272 5.43 12.79 6.95
C ASP A 272 4.93 13.70 5.82
N ALA A 273 5.03 13.27 4.56
CA ALA A 273 4.83 14.12 3.39
C ALA A 273 3.42 14.74 3.33
N LYS A 274 2.41 14.10 3.93
CA LYS A 274 1.00 14.51 3.88
C LYS A 274 0.45 14.58 2.44
N LYS A 275 0.80 13.59 1.62
CA LYS A 275 0.19 13.35 0.31
C LYS A 275 -1.32 13.10 0.47
N PRO A 276 -2.18 13.61 -0.44
CA PRO A 276 -1.83 14.32 -1.68
C PRO A 276 -1.48 15.80 -1.49
N GLY A 277 -1.68 16.37 -0.30
CA GLY A 277 -1.42 17.78 0.01
C GLY A 277 -0.03 18.26 -0.39
N PHE A 278 1.00 17.42 -0.23
CA PHE A 278 2.36 17.70 -0.73
C PHE A 278 2.40 18.16 -2.20
N PHE A 279 1.61 17.52 -3.06
CA PHE A 279 1.57 17.77 -4.50
C PHE A 279 0.58 18.86 -4.90
N THR A 280 -0.41 19.15 -4.07
CA THR A 280 -1.53 20.03 -4.40
C THR A 280 -1.54 21.35 -3.62
N GLY A 281 -0.42 21.72 -2.98
CA GLY A 281 -0.31 22.97 -2.21
C GLY A 281 -0.99 22.94 -0.82
N GLY A 282 -1.20 21.74 -0.27
CA GLY A 282 -1.72 21.51 1.07
C GLY A 282 -0.70 20.82 2.00
N GLY A 283 0.58 21.07 1.76
CA GLY A 283 1.69 20.45 2.48
C GLY A 283 1.74 20.84 3.96
N ARG A 284 2.86 20.51 4.60
CA ARG A 284 3.14 20.94 5.98
C ARG A 284 4.49 21.64 6.03
N PRO A 285 4.73 22.49 7.04
CA PRO A 285 6.02 23.14 7.21
C PRO A 285 7.17 22.13 7.19
N GLU A 286 8.22 22.45 6.45
CA GLU A 286 9.42 21.62 6.39
C GLU A 286 10.15 21.65 7.74
N LYS A 287 10.52 20.47 8.22
CA LYS A 287 11.37 20.30 9.39
C LYS A 287 12.46 19.28 9.11
N TRP A 288 13.69 19.63 9.40
CA TRP A 288 14.82 18.73 9.25
C TRP A 288 14.91 17.76 10.42
N ILE A 289 15.13 16.50 10.10
CA ILE A 289 15.32 15.42 11.09
C ILE A 289 16.81 15.08 11.14
N GLU A 290 17.43 14.81 9.99
CA GLU A 290 18.85 14.53 9.86
C GLU A 290 19.48 15.47 8.83
N ARG A 291 20.53 16.20 9.25
CA ARG A 291 21.38 17.06 8.39
C ARG A 291 22.87 16.69 8.45
N GLY A 292 23.21 15.59 9.13
CA GLY A 292 24.57 15.12 9.32
C GLY A 292 25.15 14.41 8.08
N PRO A 293 26.33 13.76 8.21
CA PRO A 293 26.88 12.95 7.15
C PRO A 293 25.93 11.81 6.74
N GLY A 294 25.81 11.59 5.43
CA GLY A 294 24.86 10.65 4.81
C GLY A 294 23.67 11.37 4.16
N THR A 295 22.67 10.60 3.75
CA THR A 295 21.51 11.14 3.03
C THR A 295 20.64 12.01 3.94
N PRO A 296 20.28 13.22 3.50
CA PRO A 296 19.40 14.12 4.24
C PRO A 296 18.01 13.54 4.47
N VAL A 297 17.49 13.73 5.69
CA VAL A 297 16.11 13.38 6.04
C VAL A 297 15.37 14.62 6.53
N ARG A 298 14.25 14.90 5.89
CA ARG A 298 13.32 15.95 6.31
C ARG A 298 11.90 15.45 6.38
N SER A 299 11.10 16.24 7.06
CA SER A 299 9.71 15.97 7.34
C SER A 299 8.85 17.05 6.71
N GLY A 300 7.79 16.66 6.00
CA GLY A 300 6.89 17.61 5.34
C GLY A 300 7.50 18.32 4.13
N GLY A 301 7.05 19.54 3.87
CA GLY A 301 7.36 20.34 2.69
C GLY A 301 6.28 20.30 1.62
N GLU A 302 6.61 20.85 0.45
CA GLU A 302 5.73 20.97 -0.71
C GLU A 302 6.51 20.73 -2.00
N VAL A 303 5.79 20.32 -3.06
CA VAL A 303 6.37 19.93 -4.34
C VAL A 303 7.24 21.02 -4.95
N GLU A 304 6.84 22.28 -4.94
CA GLU A 304 7.64 23.35 -5.57
C GLU A 304 9.00 23.55 -4.90
N GLY A 305 9.05 23.48 -3.57
CA GLY A 305 10.31 23.56 -2.82
C GLY A 305 11.18 22.35 -3.06
N PHE A 306 10.55 21.17 -3.06
CA PHE A 306 11.21 19.90 -3.32
C PHE A 306 11.81 19.81 -4.73
N GLU A 307 11.07 20.21 -5.77
CA GLU A 307 11.55 20.22 -7.16
C GLU A 307 12.77 21.13 -7.35
N ARG A 308 12.78 22.30 -6.68
CA ARG A 308 13.95 23.19 -6.68
C ARG A 308 15.16 22.55 -6.02
N GLU A 309 14.95 21.79 -4.93
CA GLU A 309 16.00 21.10 -4.19
C GLU A 309 16.65 19.98 -5.03
N ILE A 310 15.84 19.15 -5.69
CA ILE A 310 16.36 18.05 -6.52
C ILE A 310 16.80 18.47 -7.93
N GLY A 311 16.52 19.71 -8.34
CA GLY A 311 16.94 20.26 -9.65
C GLY A 311 16.14 19.73 -10.85
N PHE A 312 15.00 19.09 -10.62
CA PHE A 312 14.12 18.56 -11.65
C PHE A 312 12.67 19.02 -11.40
N GLN A 313 11.89 19.14 -12.46
CA GLN A 313 10.51 19.59 -12.42
C GLN A 313 9.64 18.75 -13.36
N GLY A 314 8.37 18.58 -13.00
CA GLY A 314 7.32 18.07 -13.88
C GLY A 314 7.64 16.73 -14.54
N ASP A 315 7.65 16.68 -15.86
CA ASP A 315 7.80 15.46 -16.66
C ASP A 315 9.20 14.82 -16.61
N ARG A 316 10.15 15.46 -15.91
CA ARG A 316 11.47 14.92 -15.61
C ARG A 316 11.53 14.12 -14.30
N ILE A 317 10.43 14.06 -13.56
CA ILE A 317 10.30 13.29 -12.32
C ILE A 317 9.34 12.12 -12.57
N LEU A 318 9.80 10.91 -12.24
CA LEU A 318 8.94 9.73 -12.20
C LEU A 318 8.67 9.38 -10.73
N TYR A 319 7.43 9.46 -10.30
CA TYR A 319 7.03 9.06 -8.94
C TYR A 319 6.20 7.78 -9.00
N TRP A 320 6.60 6.80 -8.19
CA TRP A 320 5.91 5.53 -8.00
C TRP A 320 5.16 5.51 -6.68
#